data_AF-A0A4Q5LU97-F1
#
_entry.id   AF-A0A4Q5LU97-F1
#
_cell.length_a   1.000
_cell.length_b   1.000
_cell.length_c   1.000
_cell.angle_alpha   90.00
_cell.angle_beta   90.00
_cell.angle_gamma   90.00
#
_symmetry.space_group_name_H-M   'P 1'
#
loop_
_entity.id
_entity.type
_entity.pdbx_description
1 polymer ?
#
loop_
_entity_poly.entity_id
_entity_poly.type
_entity_poly.pdbx_seq_one_letter_code
_entity_poly.pdbx_strand_id
1 'polypeptide(L)'
;MVWAIVIAIIGIILFRFFSALSKDNDDLQGRTLNDKFNVIVHMINDAAFNGNGSVTTLDKREFNLYEDGKNQIIKFQYSTGHLTITWKYKFFQKEVVHERQFNNVRNLSLFEQQKIGEQMIKEMTIVVERHKNNVIGGV
;
A
#
# COMPACT_ATOMS: atom_id res chain seq x y z
N MET A 1 -1.89 9.48 42.39
CA MET A 1 -1.66 10.60 41.44
C MET A 1 -0.92 10.16 40.18
N VAL A 2 0.21 9.45 40.28
CA VAL A 2 0.93 8.92 39.10
C VAL A 2 0.03 8.07 38.19
N TRP A 3 -0.79 7.17 38.74
CA TRP A 3 -1.74 6.37 37.97
C TRP A 3 -2.79 7.17 37.22
N ALA A 4 -3.28 8.28 37.78
CA ALA A 4 -4.24 9.15 37.09
C ALA A 4 -3.61 9.86 35.89
N ILE A 5 -2.34 10.27 36.01
CA ILE A 5 -1.56 10.87 34.91
C ILE A 5 -1.34 9.83 33.80
N VAL A 6 -0.96 8.59 34.16
CA VAL A 6 -0.78 7.50 33.19
C VAL A 6 -2.08 7.20 32.44
N ILE A 7 -3.21 7.10 33.15
CA ILE A 7 -4.52 6.88 32.54
C ILE A 7 -4.89 8.02 31.60
N ALA A 8 -4.65 9.28 31.99
CA ALA A 8 -4.91 10.44 31.14
C ALA A 8 -4.09 10.42 29.84
N ILE A 9 -2.80 10.06 29.92
CA ILE A 9 -1.93 9.94 28.74
C ILE A 9 -2.45 8.85 27.80
N ILE A 10 -2.76 7.66 28.33
CA ILE A 10 -3.31 6.56 27.54
C ILE A 10 -4.63 6.97 26.88
N GLY A 11 -5.51 7.65 27.63
CA GLY A 11 -6.78 8.15 27.11
C GLY A 11 -6.61 9.10 25.92
N ILE A 12 -5.64 10.04 25.99
CA ILE A 12 -5.33 10.95 24.89
C ILE A 12 -4.81 10.19 23.66
N ILE A 13 -3.94 9.20 23.85
CA ILE A 13 -3.39 8.39 22.76
C ILE A 13 -4.51 7.60 22.07
N LEU A 14 -5.36 6.91 22.85
CA LEU A 14 -6.49 6.15 22.32
C LEU A 14 -7.48 7.06 21.59
N PHE A 15 -7.83 8.20 22.17
CA PHE A 15 -8.74 9.15 21.54
C PHE A 15 -8.21 9.64 20.18
N ARG A 16 -6.92 10.00 20.10
CA ARG A 16 -6.28 10.39 18.84
C ARG A 16 -6.31 9.27 17.81
N PHE A 17 -6.05 8.04 18.23
CA PHE A 17 -6.09 6.86 17.37
C PHE A 17 -7.50 6.60 16.81
N PHE A 18 -8.52 6.53 17.68
CA PHE A 18 -9.91 6.34 17.24
C PHE A 18 -10.42 7.49 16.36
N SER A 19 -10.03 8.72 16.66
CA SER A 19 -10.36 9.87 15.81
C SER A 19 -9.75 9.76 14.41
N ALA A 20 -8.49 9.30 14.30
CA ALA A 20 -7.87 9.07 13.00
C ALA A 20 -8.58 7.95 12.21
N LEU A 21 -8.93 6.85 12.88
CA LEU A 21 -9.69 5.76 12.26
C LEU A 21 -11.08 6.21 11.78
N SER A 22 -11.76 7.06 12.55
CA SER A 22 -13.05 7.62 12.13
C SER A 22 -12.91 8.47 10.87
N LYS A 23 -11.89 9.34 10.81
CA LYS A 23 -11.63 10.15 9.62
C LYS A 23 -11.33 9.31 8.38
N ASP A 24 -10.64 8.19 8.53
CA ASP A 24 -10.41 7.29 7.39
C ASP A 24 -11.72 6.67 6.89
N ASN A 25 -12.67 6.41 7.79
CA ASN A 25 -13.99 5.95 7.39
C ASN A 25 -14.74 7.02 6.60
N ASP A 26 -14.65 8.28 7.03
CA ASP A 26 -15.24 9.46 6.37
C ASP A 26 -14.62 9.71 4.99
N ASP A 27 -13.29 9.60 4.87
CA ASP A 27 -12.56 9.73 3.61
C ASP A 27 -12.99 8.73 2.52
N LEU A 28 -13.55 7.61 2.96
CA LEU A 28 -14.04 6.48 2.17
C LEU A 28 -15.57 6.37 2.20
N GLN A 29 -16.29 7.37 2.74
CA GLN A 29 -17.75 7.43 2.59
C GLN A 29 -18.07 7.82 1.13
N GLY A 30 -18.67 6.88 0.39
CA GLY A 30 -19.15 7.12 -0.97
C GLY A 30 -18.15 6.85 -2.11
N ARG A 31 -16.93 6.36 -1.82
CA ARG A 31 -15.97 5.91 -2.84
C ARG A 31 -15.16 4.71 -2.35
N THR A 32 -14.72 3.86 -3.29
CA THR A 32 -13.84 2.74 -2.95
C THR A 32 -12.40 3.20 -2.74
N LEU A 33 -11.58 2.40 -2.06
CA LEU A 33 -10.18 2.74 -1.80
C LEU A 33 -9.37 2.87 -3.09
N ASN A 34 -9.62 1.98 -4.06
CA ASN A 34 -9.01 2.03 -5.38
C ASN A 34 -9.42 3.30 -6.15
N ASP A 35 -10.65 3.82 -5.98
CA ASP A 35 -11.04 5.10 -6.59
C ASP A 35 -10.28 6.28 -5.97
N LYS A 36 -10.06 6.28 -4.64
CA LYS A 36 -9.30 7.33 -3.94
C LYS A 36 -7.86 7.42 -4.44
N PHE A 37 -7.24 6.28 -4.74
CA PHE A 37 -5.84 6.16 -5.18
C PHE A 37 -5.71 5.72 -6.65
N ASN A 38 -6.68 6.08 -7.49
CA ASN A 38 -6.81 5.56 -8.86
C ASN A 38 -5.55 5.77 -9.72
N VAL A 39 -4.87 6.91 -9.58
CA VAL A 39 -3.64 7.21 -10.32
C VAL A 39 -2.53 6.23 -9.92
N ILE A 40 -2.35 6.01 -8.60
CA ILE A 40 -1.35 5.07 -8.10
C ILE A 40 -1.66 3.65 -8.60
N VAL A 41 -2.93 3.25 -8.51
CA VAL A 41 -3.39 1.92 -8.94
C VAL A 41 -3.14 1.73 -10.43
N HIS A 42 -3.51 2.69 -11.27
CA HIS A 42 -3.35 2.60 -12.72
C HIS A 42 -1.88 2.52 -13.11
N MET A 43 -1.03 3.38 -12.56
CA MET A 43 0.41 3.38 -12.86
C MET A 43 1.09 2.06 -12.46
N ILE A 44 0.77 1.54 -11.27
CA ILE A 44 1.31 0.25 -10.82
C ILE A 44 0.74 -0.88 -11.68
N ASN A 45 -0.53 -0.83 -12.07
CA ASN A 45 -1.15 -1.83 -12.94
C ASN A 45 -0.50 -1.87 -14.33
N ASP A 46 -0.22 -0.72 -14.92
CA ASP A 46 0.44 -0.61 -16.21
C ASP A 46 1.85 -1.17 -16.14
N ALA A 47 2.61 -0.82 -15.09
CA ALA A 47 3.97 -1.30 -14.90
C ALA A 47 4.07 -2.80 -14.55
N ALA A 48 3.14 -3.32 -13.75
CA ALA A 48 3.17 -4.69 -13.25
C ALA A 48 2.46 -5.68 -14.19
N PHE A 49 1.34 -5.28 -14.79
CA PHE A 49 0.41 -6.18 -15.47
C PHE A 49 0.04 -5.69 -16.88
N ASN A 50 0.74 -4.67 -17.41
CA ASN A 50 0.41 -4.04 -18.70
C ASN A 50 -1.06 -3.58 -18.76
N GLY A 51 -1.61 -3.14 -17.62
CA GLY A 51 -2.99 -2.66 -17.50
C GLY A 51 -4.04 -3.78 -17.33
N ASN A 52 -3.65 -5.06 -17.32
CA ASN A 52 -4.58 -6.19 -17.25
C ASN A 52 -4.85 -6.70 -15.83
N GLY A 53 -4.22 -6.11 -14.81
CA GLY A 53 -4.47 -6.46 -13.42
C GLY A 53 -5.87 -6.04 -12.98
N SER A 54 -6.46 -6.87 -12.13
CA SER A 54 -7.78 -6.68 -11.55
C SER A 54 -7.69 -6.33 -10.07
N VAL A 55 -8.59 -5.46 -9.62
CA VAL A 55 -8.73 -5.11 -8.20
C VAL A 55 -9.66 -6.09 -7.52
N THR A 56 -9.18 -6.74 -6.46
CA THR A 56 -9.98 -7.56 -5.56
C THR A 56 -10.02 -6.90 -4.19
N THR A 57 -11.17 -6.32 -3.85
CA THR A 57 -11.39 -5.71 -2.53
C THR A 57 -11.41 -6.78 -1.44
N LEU A 58 -10.57 -6.63 -0.43
CA LEU A 58 -10.52 -7.51 0.74
C LEU A 58 -11.36 -6.94 1.89
N ASP A 59 -11.31 -5.62 2.06
CA ASP A 59 -12.08 -4.85 3.02
C ASP A 59 -12.21 -3.39 2.52
N LYS A 60 -12.98 -2.55 3.22
CA LYS A 60 -13.12 -1.12 2.94
C LYS A 60 -11.76 -0.39 2.83
N ARG A 61 -10.75 -0.88 3.55
CA ARG A 61 -9.42 -0.27 3.68
C ARG A 61 -8.30 -1.05 3.01
N GLU A 62 -8.62 -2.15 2.34
CA GLU A 62 -7.62 -3.05 1.77
C GLU A 62 -8.09 -3.67 0.47
N PHE A 63 -7.21 -3.71 -0.53
CA PHE A 63 -7.45 -4.46 -1.75
C PHE A 63 -6.15 -5.03 -2.30
N ASN A 64 -6.29 -6.07 -3.13
CA ASN A 64 -5.22 -6.61 -3.94
C ASN A 64 -5.38 -6.17 -5.39
N LEU A 65 -4.25 -5.92 -6.05
CA LEU A 65 -4.12 -5.77 -7.49
C LEU A 65 -3.30 -6.94 -8.01
N TYR A 66 -3.89 -7.76 -8.87
CA TYR A 66 -3.21 -8.89 -9.50
C TYR A 66 -3.85 -9.32 -10.82
N GLU A 67 -3.09 -10.05 -11.62
CA GLU A 67 -3.54 -10.72 -12.83
C GLU A 67 -3.30 -12.22 -12.67
N ASP A 68 -4.30 -13.04 -13.03
CA ASP A 68 -4.20 -14.50 -12.95
C ASP A 68 -3.02 -15.03 -13.78
N GLY A 69 -2.27 -15.97 -13.20
CA GLY A 69 -1.10 -16.57 -13.85
C GLY A 69 0.16 -15.70 -13.84
N LYS A 70 0.12 -14.49 -13.28
CA LYS A 70 1.33 -13.68 -13.05
C LYS A 70 1.98 -14.02 -11.71
N ASN A 71 3.30 -13.88 -11.67
CA ASN A 71 4.11 -14.18 -10.50
C ASN A 71 4.22 -13.02 -9.50
N GLN A 72 3.21 -12.14 -9.46
CA GLN A 72 3.22 -10.99 -8.55
C GLN A 72 1.83 -10.54 -8.15
N ILE A 73 1.76 -9.94 -6.97
CA ILE A 73 0.55 -9.39 -6.36
C ILE A 73 0.93 -8.15 -5.57
N ILE A 74 0.09 -7.12 -5.64
CA ILE A 74 0.27 -5.87 -4.91
C ILE A 74 -0.91 -5.68 -3.96
N LYS A 75 -0.63 -5.55 -2.68
CA LYS A 75 -1.62 -5.22 -1.66
C LYS A 75 -1.54 -3.73 -1.35
N PHE A 76 -2.69 -3.07 -1.33
CA PHE A 76 -2.85 -1.70 -0.86
C PHE A 76 -3.62 -1.72 0.45
N GLN A 77 -3.13 -1.00 1.45
CA GLN A 77 -3.75 -0.89 2.76
C GLN A 77 -3.74 0.56 3.24
N TYR A 78 -4.91 1.09 3.58
CA TYR A 78 -5.09 2.47 4.02
C TYR A 78 -5.56 2.55 5.47
N SER A 79 -4.75 3.16 6.32
CA SER A 79 -5.05 3.29 7.74
C SER A 79 -4.39 4.53 8.34
N THR A 80 -5.10 5.22 9.21
CA THR A 80 -4.68 6.42 9.95
C THR A 80 -4.16 7.56 9.07
N GLY A 81 -4.58 7.63 7.80
CA GLY A 81 -4.09 8.59 6.82
C GLY A 81 -2.75 8.21 6.18
N HIS A 82 -2.40 6.93 6.26
CA HIS A 82 -1.23 6.32 5.62
C HIS A 82 -1.66 5.29 4.59
N LEU A 83 -0.96 5.24 3.46
CA LEU A 83 -1.10 4.19 2.47
C LEU A 83 0.14 3.31 2.53
N THR A 84 -0.04 2.05 2.84
CA THR A 84 0.99 1.02 2.73
C THR A 84 0.76 0.23 1.46
N ILE A 85 1.80 0.11 0.64
CA ILE A 85 1.81 -0.69 -0.59
C ILE A 85 2.83 -1.82 -0.37
N THR A 86 2.35 -3.06 -0.43
CA THR A 86 3.18 -4.27 -0.31
C THR A 86 3.16 -5.00 -1.64
N TRP A 87 4.30 -5.06 -2.33
CA TRP A 87 4.47 -5.72 -3.61
C TRP A 87 5.27 -7.01 -3.44
N LYS A 88 4.63 -8.15 -3.74
CA LYS A 88 5.26 -9.46 -3.71
C LYS A 88 5.56 -9.92 -5.13
N TYR A 89 6.75 -10.47 -5.35
CA TYR A 89 7.19 -11.02 -6.64
C TYR A 89 7.84 -12.39 -6.44
N LYS A 90 7.57 -13.32 -7.35
CA LYS A 90 8.06 -14.70 -7.30
C LYS A 90 8.90 -15.04 -8.52
N PHE A 91 10.05 -15.69 -8.30
CA PHE A 91 10.95 -16.15 -9.34
C PHE A 91 11.59 -17.47 -8.93
N PHE A 92 11.47 -18.52 -9.75
CA PHE A 92 11.89 -19.90 -9.42
C PHE A 92 11.48 -20.35 -8.00
N GLN A 93 10.20 -20.18 -7.66
CA GLN A 93 9.62 -20.49 -6.34
C GLN A 93 10.17 -19.68 -5.15
N LYS A 94 11.15 -18.80 -5.36
CA LYS A 94 11.67 -17.87 -4.36
C LYS A 94 10.91 -16.55 -4.46
N GLU A 95 10.40 -16.09 -3.32
CA GLU A 95 9.63 -14.85 -3.23
C GLU A 95 10.49 -13.71 -2.69
N VAL A 96 10.18 -12.50 -3.15
CA VAL A 96 10.67 -11.25 -2.59
C VAL A 96 9.48 -10.35 -2.29
N VAL A 97 9.56 -9.62 -1.18
CA VAL A 97 8.54 -8.68 -0.73
C VAL A 97 9.18 -7.32 -0.60
N HIS A 98 8.58 -6.32 -1.25
CA HIS A 98 8.91 -4.92 -1.05
C HIS A 98 7.71 -4.20 -0.44
N GLU A 99 7.94 -3.44 0.63
CA GLU A 99 6.89 -2.71 1.32
C GLU A 99 7.27 -1.26 1.50
N ARG A 100 6.32 -0.37 1.22
CA ARG A 100 6.49 1.07 1.40
C ARG A 100 5.25 1.70 2.03
N GLN A 101 5.47 2.48 3.08
CA GLN A 101 4.44 3.32 3.70
C GLN A 101 4.59 4.77 3.25
N PHE A 102 3.49 5.36 2.80
CA PHE A 102 3.35 6.77 2.43
C PHE A 102 2.48 7.47 3.46
N ASN A 103 3.01 8.54 4.06
CA ASN A 103 2.35 9.25 5.15
C ASN A 103 1.51 10.43 4.65
N ASN A 104 0.48 10.81 5.42
CA ASN A 104 -0.37 11.98 5.17
C ASN A 104 -1.08 12.00 3.80
N VAL A 105 -1.56 10.84 3.35
CA VAL A 105 -2.10 10.64 2.00
C VAL A 105 -3.61 10.93 1.88
N ARG A 106 -4.20 11.65 2.84
CA ARG A 106 -5.65 11.93 2.84
C ARG A 106 -6.08 12.75 1.63
N ASN A 107 -5.27 13.76 1.29
CA ASN A 107 -5.56 14.82 0.32
C ASN A 107 -4.43 14.95 -0.72
N LEU A 108 -4.03 13.84 -1.34
CA LEU A 108 -3.00 13.88 -2.37
C LEU A 108 -3.55 14.52 -3.66
N SER A 109 -2.77 15.43 -4.22
CA SER A 109 -2.91 15.88 -5.61
C SER A 109 -2.57 14.75 -6.59
N LEU A 110 -3.01 14.89 -7.84
CA LEU A 110 -2.66 13.94 -8.91
C LEU A 110 -1.14 13.79 -9.08
N PHE A 111 -0.40 14.89 -8.96
CA PHE A 111 1.06 14.89 -9.06
C PHE A 111 1.74 14.15 -7.90
N GLU A 112 1.22 14.27 -6.68
CA GLU A 112 1.73 13.50 -5.55
C GLU A 112 1.43 12.01 -5.69
N GLN A 113 0.25 11.65 -6.20
CA GLN A 113 -0.06 10.26 -6.53
C GLN A 113 0.88 9.70 -7.60
N GLN A 114 1.18 10.49 -8.66
CA GLN A 114 2.14 10.10 -9.69
C GLN A 114 3.51 9.80 -9.10
N LYS A 115 4.02 10.70 -8.25
CA LYS A 115 5.31 10.50 -7.55
C LYS A 115 5.34 9.22 -6.72
N ILE A 116 4.25 8.91 -6.02
CA ILE A 116 4.14 7.68 -5.24
C ILE A 116 4.19 6.45 -6.15
N GLY A 117 3.45 6.48 -7.26
CA GLY A 117 3.47 5.41 -8.26
C GLY A 117 4.87 5.20 -8.86
N GLU A 118 5.50 6.27 -9.36
CA GLU A 118 6.86 6.24 -9.91
C GLU A 118 7.88 5.71 -8.92
N GLN A 119 7.82 6.19 -7.67
CA GLN A 119 8.71 5.75 -6.61
C GLN A 119 8.56 4.24 -6.38
N MET A 120 7.33 3.74 -6.23
CA MET A 120 7.09 2.32 -5.98
C MET A 120 7.57 1.44 -7.14
N ILE A 121 7.32 1.85 -8.39
CA ILE A 121 7.76 1.14 -9.60
C ILE A 121 9.29 1.09 -9.69
N LYS A 122 9.95 2.24 -9.44
CA LYS A 122 11.41 2.33 -9.47
C LYS A 122 12.05 1.45 -8.40
N GLU A 123 11.56 1.52 -7.17
CA GLU A 123 12.05 0.70 -6.07
C GLU A 123 11.86 -0.80 -6.38
N MET A 124 10.67 -1.20 -6.86
CA MET A 124 10.40 -2.59 -7.16
C MET A 124 11.23 -3.13 -8.33
N THR A 125 11.49 -2.33 -9.37
CA THR A 125 12.36 -2.73 -10.49
C THR A 125 13.74 -3.15 -9.99
N ILE A 126 14.32 -2.37 -9.09
CA ILE A 126 15.64 -2.65 -8.48
C ILE A 126 15.57 -3.92 -7.61
N VAL A 127 14.50 -4.08 -6.82
CA VAL A 127 14.29 -5.26 -5.97
C VAL A 127 14.17 -6.54 -6.82
N VAL A 128 13.40 -6.49 -7.92
CA VAL A 128 13.20 -7.63 -8.82
C VAL A 128 14.51 -8.01 -9.52
N GLU A 129 15.27 -7.03 -10.02
CA GLU A 129 16.55 -7.28 -10.68
C GLU A 129 17.54 -7.95 -9.72
N ARG A 130 17.68 -7.39 -8.51
CA ARG A 130 18.54 -7.98 -7.47
C ARG A 130 18.07 -9.38 -7.08
N HIS A 131 16.76 -9.57 -6.92
CA HIS A 131 16.19 -10.88 -6.61
C HIS A 131 16.53 -11.91 -7.68
N LYS A 132 16.31 -11.59 -8.97
CA LYS A 132 16.65 -12.49 -10.07
C LYS A 132 18.13 -12.86 -10.09
N ASN A 133 19.02 -11.87 -9.92
CA ASN A 133 20.46 -12.10 -9.89
C ASN A 133 20.87 -12.99 -8.70
N ASN A 134 20.29 -12.78 -7.53
CA ASN A 134 20.56 -13.61 -6.34
C ASN A 134 20.03 -15.03 -6.51
N VAL A 135 18.87 -15.19 -7.16
CA VAL A 135 18.27 -16.50 -7.41
C VAL A 135 19.10 -17.28 -8.44
N ILE A 136 19.63 -16.63 -9.48
CA ILE A 136 20.45 -17.27 -10.52
C ILE A 136 21.88 -17.50 -10.06
N GLY A 137 22.52 -16.51 -9.43
CA GLY A 137 23.90 -16.60 -8.96
C GLY A 137 24.08 -17.44 -7.70
N GLY A 138 22.99 -17.78 -7.02
CA GLY A 138 22.95 -18.74 -5.91
C GLY A 138 22.59 -20.17 -6.34
N VAL A 139 22.63 -20.46 -7.65
CA VAL A 139 22.54 -21.82 -8.24
C VAL A 139 23.94 -22.32 -8.58
#